data_AF-A0A523KIQ1-F1
#
_entry.id   AF-A0A523KIQ1-F1
#
_cell.length_a   1.000
_cell.length_b   1.000
_cell.length_c   1.000
_cell.angle_alpha   90.00
_cell.angle_beta   90.00
_cell.angle_gamma   90.00
#
_symmetry.space_group_name_H-M   'P 1'
#
loop_
_entity.id
_entity.type
_entity.pdbx_description
1 polymer ?
#
loop_
_entity_poly.entity_id
_entity_poly.type
_entity_poly.pdbx_seq_one_letter_code
_entity_poly.pdbx_strand_id
1 'polypeptide(L)'
;MLSAPATAAQVRKFQRECAFRDTAPRLALPSRGALARYRVRPLFARLENGGASPQLVTSNGSETLAADEARVVAWTLDRDHFTNTQISTAFSDLDSELVAHSLDKLHAMKVIELL
;
A
#
# COMPACT_ATOMS: atom_id res chain seq x y z
N MET A 1 -8.41 15.49 -53.71
CA MET A 1 -8.07 14.35 -52.83
C MET A 1 -7.75 14.90 -51.44
N LEU A 2 -8.68 14.81 -50.51
CA LEU A 2 -8.54 15.36 -49.16
C LEU A 2 -7.83 14.35 -48.23
N SER A 3 -6.57 14.66 -47.95
CA SER A 3 -5.74 14.36 -46.76
C SER A 3 -5.92 13.01 -46.04
N ALA A 4 -4.97 12.08 -46.16
CA ALA A 4 -3.74 11.97 -45.36
C ALA A 4 -3.98 11.38 -43.95
N PRO A 5 -3.30 10.28 -43.58
CA PRO A 5 -3.52 9.52 -42.33
C PRO A 5 -3.48 10.36 -41.03
N ALA A 6 -2.87 11.55 -41.07
CA ALA A 6 -2.89 12.53 -39.99
C ALA A 6 -4.32 12.99 -39.61
N THR A 7 -5.20 13.17 -40.60
CA THR A 7 -6.60 13.60 -40.37
C THR A 7 -7.40 12.49 -39.69
N ALA A 8 -7.18 11.24 -40.06
CA ALA A 8 -7.80 10.08 -39.41
C ALA A 8 -7.34 9.93 -37.94
N ALA A 9 -6.07 10.20 -37.65
CA ALA A 9 -5.55 10.20 -36.28
C ALA A 9 -6.18 11.30 -35.42
N GLN A 10 -6.37 12.50 -35.96
CA GLN A 10 -7.04 13.61 -35.29
C GLN A 10 -8.51 13.29 -34.98
N VAL A 11 -9.23 12.70 -35.94
CA VAL A 11 -10.63 12.27 -35.73
C VAL A 11 -10.73 11.21 -34.64
N ARG A 12 -9.86 10.20 -34.63
CA ARG A 12 -9.84 9.16 -33.58
C ARG A 12 -9.46 9.72 -32.20
N LYS A 13 -8.63 10.76 -32.14
CA LYS A 13 -8.29 11.45 -30.89
C LYS A 13 -9.51 12.19 -30.36
N PHE A 14 -10.16 12.99 -31.22
CA PHE A 14 -11.36 13.73 -30.89
C PHE A 14 -12.52 12.83 -30.43
N GLN A 15 -12.73 11.69 -31.11
CA GLN A 15 -13.76 10.72 -30.72
C GLN A 15 -13.47 10.10 -29.34
N ARG A 16 -12.21 9.82 -29.00
CA ARG A 16 -11.82 9.34 -27.66
C ARG A 16 -12.04 10.39 -26.58
N GLU A 17 -11.75 11.65 -26.86
CA GLU A 17 -11.97 12.76 -25.93
C GLU A 17 -13.47 12.97 -25.66
N CYS A 18 -14.31 12.95 -26.70
CA CYS A 18 -15.76 13.02 -26.55
C CYS A 18 -16.30 11.82 -25.76
N ALA A 19 -15.89 10.59 -26.11
CA ALA A 19 -16.30 9.40 -25.38
C ALA A 19 -15.88 9.45 -23.90
N PHE A 20 -14.65 9.89 -23.59
CA PHE A 20 -14.22 10.03 -22.21
C PHE A 20 -15.04 11.10 -21.47
N ARG A 21 -15.27 12.27 -22.05
CA ARG A 21 -16.08 13.34 -21.46
C ARG A 21 -17.53 12.91 -21.20
N ASP A 22 -18.10 12.11 -22.09
CA ASP A 22 -19.51 11.70 -21.99
C ASP A 22 -19.69 10.48 -21.05
N THR A 23 -18.64 9.68 -20.82
CA THR A 23 -18.68 8.47 -19.97
C THR A 23 -18.09 8.70 -18.56
N ALA A 24 -17.09 9.56 -18.42
CA ALA A 24 -16.40 9.85 -17.15
C ALA A 24 -17.31 10.39 -16.02
N PRO A 25 -18.35 11.21 -16.27
CA PRO A 25 -19.25 11.68 -15.20
C PRO A 25 -20.08 10.57 -14.55
N ARG A 26 -20.19 9.40 -15.21
CA ARG A 26 -20.94 8.23 -14.73
C ARG A 26 -20.05 7.15 -14.13
N LEU A 27 -18.73 7.28 -14.28
CA LEU A 27 -17.79 6.47 -13.54
C LEU A 27 -17.68 7.08 -12.15
N ALA A 28 -18.31 6.43 -11.17
CA ALA A 28 -17.99 6.65 -9.77
C ALA A 28 -16.54 6.21 -9.55
N LEU A 29 -15.60 7.09 -9.87
CA LEU A 29 -14.23 6.92 -9.43
C LEU A 29 -14.29 6.84 -7.91
N PRO A 30 -13.68 5.82 -7.27
CA PRO A 30 -13.60 5.79 -5.83
C PRO A 30 -12.98 7.12 -5.40
N SER A 31 -13.79 7.97 -4.79
CA SER A 31 -13.30 9.20 -4.22
C SER A 31 -12.22 8.81 -3.22
N ARG A 32 -11.12 9.57 -3.18
CA ARG A 32 -10.11 9.45 -2.12
C ARG A 32 -10.75 9.86 -0.79
N GLY A 33 -11.71 9.09 -0.28
CA GLY A 33 -12.01 9.09 1.14
C GLY A 33 -10.70 8.72 1.81
N ALA A 34 -10.14 9.66 2.57
CA ALA A 34 -8.77 9.70 3.08
C ALA A 34 -8.49 8.58 4.10
N LEU A 35 -8.64 7.33 3.69
CA LEU A 35 -8.10 6.21 4.43
C LEU A 35 -6.61 6.17 4.13
N ALA A 36 -5.80 6.49 5.14
CA ALA A 36 -4.37 6.25 5.13
C ALA A 36 -4.15 4.78 4.72
N ARG A 37 -3.69 4.60 3.49
CA ARG A 37 -3.47 3.29 2.88
C ARG A 37 -1.98 3.05 2.83
N TYR A 38 -1.56 1.92 3.37
CA TYR A 38 -0.18 1.49 3.39
C TYR A 38 0.00 0.45 2.29
N ARG A 39 1.07 0.60 1.52
CA ARG A 39 1.58 -0.42 0.61
C ARG A 39 2.70 -1.17 1.33
N VAL A 40 2.67 -2.49 1.27
CA VAL A 40 3.74 -3.35 1.78
C VAL A 40 4.70 -3.65 0.64
N ARG A 41 5.99 -3.51 0.92
CA ARG A 41 7.11 -3.83 0.04
C ARG A 41 7.93 -4.92 0.73
N PRO A 42 7.51 -6.19 0.67
CA PRO A 42 8.15 -7.27 1.41
C PRO A 42 9.50 -7.70 0.81
N LEU A 43 10.03 -6.98 -0.18
CA LEU A 43 11.29 -7.32 -0.83
C LEU A 43 12.39 -7.43 0.22
N PHE A 44 12.80 -8.67 0.47
CA PHE A 44 13.83 -9.07 1.45
C PHE A 44 13.45 -8.86 2.93
N ALA A 45 12.18 -8.55 3.24
CA ALA A 45 11.69 -8.50 4.60
C ALA A 45 11.17 -9.87 5.04
N ARG A 46 11.74 -10.44 6.10
CA ARG A 46 11.27 -11.70 6.70
C ARG A 46 11.32 -11.63 8.21
N LEU A 47 10.39 -12.32 8.85
CA LEU A 47 10.37 -12.49 10.30
C LEU A 47 11.05 -13.82 10.64
N GLU A 48 12.09 -13.77 11.47
CA GLU A 48 12.81 -14.94 11.98
C GLU A 48 12.44 -15.19 13.45
N ASN A 49 11.97 -16.40 13.75
CA ASN A 49 11.53 -16.80 15.09
C ASN A 49 12.49 -17.80 15.77
N GLY A 50 13.74 -17.91 15.29
CA GLY A 50 14.68 -18.96 15.69
C GLY A 50 15.46 -18.71 16.99
N GLY A 51 15.25 -17.59 17.67
CA GLY A 51 16.02 -17.17 18.85
C GLY A 51 15.17 -16.82 20.07
N ALA A 52 15.78 -16.23 21.09
CA ALA A 52 15.10 -15.78 22.32
C ALA A 52 14.07 -14.66 22.07
N SER A 53 14.17 -13.96 20.94
CA SER A 53 13.22 -12.92 20.54
C SER A 53 13.05 -12.93 19.02
N PRO A 54 11.83 -12.67 18.52
CA PRO A 54 11.57 -12.58 17.08
C PRO A 54 12.35 -11.41 16.47
N GLN A 55 12.88 -11.60 15.27
CA GLN A 55 13.65 -10.58 14.56
C GLN A 55 13.08 -10.30 13.18
N LEU A 56 12.93 -9.02 12.85
CA LEU A 56 12.63 -8.56 11.51
C LEU A 56 13.94 -8.34 10.76
N VAL A 57 14.18 -9.15 9.73
CA VAL A 57 15.34 -9.05 8.86
C VAL A 57 14.92 -8.41 7.55
N THR A 58 15.62 -7.35 7.13
CA THR A 58 15.41 -6.65 5.86
C THR A 58 16.73 -6.48 5.12
N SER A 59 16.71 -5.98 3.89
CA SER A 59 17.93 -5.58 3.19
C SER A 59 18.69 -4.43 3.88
N ASN A 60 18.02 -3.66 4.73
CA ASN A 60 18.58 -2.48 5.40
C ASN A 60 19.15 -2.82 6.79
N GLY A 61 18.93 -4.03 7.29
CA GLY A 61 19.36 -4.46 8.62
C GLY A 61 18.37 -5.39 9.31
N SER A 62 18.69 -5.74 10.55
CA SER A 62 17.87 -6.59 11.42
C SER A 62 17.44 -5.82 12.67
N GLU A 63 16.19 -5.97 13.08
CA GLU A 63 15.65 -5.39 14.31
C GLU A 63 15.01 -6.46 15.19
N THR A 64 15.23 -6.37 16.50
CA THR A 64 14.62 -7.28 17.48
C THR A 64 13.26 -6.73 17.86
N LEU A 65 12.24 -7.59 17.84
CA LEU A 65 10.86 -7.23 18.11
C LEU A 65 10.38 -7.86 19.42
N ALA A 66 9.50 -7.16 20.11
CA ALA A 66 8.68 -7.77 21.16
C ALA A 66 7.66 -8.75 20.54
N ALA A 67 7.07 -9.62 21.35
CA ALA A 67 6.09 -10.60 20.87
C ALA A 67 4.88 -9.94 20.17
N ASP A 68 4.36 -8.85 20.73
CA ASP A 68 3.23 -8.13 20.13
C ASP A 68 3.62 -7.36 18.87
N GLU A 69 4.80 -6.75 18.85
CA GLU A 69 5.35 -6.13 17.63
C GLU A 69 5.53 -7.17 16.51
N ALA A 70 6.03 -8.36 16.85
CA ALA A 70 6.19 -9.45 15.89
C ALA A 70 4.84 -9.95 15.32
N ARG A 71 3.77 -9.95 16.12
CA ARG A 71 2.41 -10.23 15.64
C ARG A 71 1.96 -9.19 14.61
N VAL A 72 2.19 -7.90 14.89
CA VAL A 72 1.86 -6.80 13.97
C VAL A 72 2.67 -6.90 12.68
N VAL A 73 3.97 -7.18 12.77
CA VAL A 73 4.86 -7.33 11.62
C VAL A 73 4.48 -8.55 10.77
N ALA A 74 4.22 -9.70 11.39
CA ALA A 74 3.78 -10.91 10.68
C ALA A 74 2.49 -10.65 9.88
N TRP A 75 1.48 -10.06 10.55
CA TRP A 75 0.22 -9.69 9.90
C TRP A 75 0.42 -8.71 8.74
N THR A 76 1.37 -7.77 8.88
CA THR A 76 1.66 -6.79 7.83
C THR A 76 2.33 -7.43 6.63
N LEU A 77 3.30 -8.33 6.84
CA LEU A 77 4.06 -8.98 5.77
C LEU A 77 3.22 -9.94 4.92
N ASP A 78 2.13 -10.48 5.46
CA ASP A 78 1.19 -11.37 4.75
C ASP A 78 0.28 -10.63 3.75
N ARG A 79 0.41 -9.30 3.61
CA ARG A 79 -0.49 -8.45 2.82
C ARG A 79 0.29 -7.59 1.83
N ASP A 80 -0.32 -7.28 0.69
CA ASP A 80 0.23 -6.31 -0.28
C ASP A 80 -0.08 -4.86 0.12
N HIS A 81 -1.22 -4.64 0.78
CA HIS A 81 -1.68 -3.34 1.24
C HIS A 81 -2.65 -3.47 2.41
N PHE A 82 -2.77 -2.41 3.21
CA PHE A 82 -3.77 -2.32 4.28
C PHE A 82 -4.15 -0.87 4.59
N THR A 83 -5.21 -0.67 5.36
CA THR A 83 -5.64 0.66 5.86
C THR A 83 -5.51 0.76 7.37
N ASN A 84 -5.50 1.98 7.89
CA ASN A 84 -5.48 2.21 9.35
C ASN A 84 -6.68 1.56 10.07
N THR A 85 -7.84 1.50 9.43
CA THR A 85 -9.02 0.79 9.96
C THR A 85 -8.84 -0.72 10.04
N GLN A 86 -8.13 -1.34 9.08
CA GLN A 86 -7.90 -2.77 9.08
C GLN A 86 -6.92 -3.17 10.19
N ILE A 87 -5.86 -2.38 10.40
CA ILE A 87 -4.89 -2.69 11.44
C ILE A 87 -5.45 -2.43 12.84
N SER A 88 -6.22 -1.35 13.05
CA SER A 88 -6.86 -1.09 14.34
C SER A 88 -7.92 -2.15 14.69
N THR A 89 -8.60 -2.70 13.69
CA THR A 89 -9.54 -3.81 13.89
C THR A 89 -8.81 -5.13 14.18
N ALA A 90 -7.68 -5.38 13.50
CA ALA A 90 -6.91 -6.61 13.69
C ALA A 90 -6.20 -6.67 15.06
N PHE A 91 -5.87 -5.51 15.63
CA PHE A 91 -5.13 -5.37 16.88
C PHE A 91 -5.87 -4.50 17.89
N SER A 92 -7.19 -4.69 18.01
CA SER A 92 -8.00 -3.97 19.00
C SER A 92 -7.67 -4.34 20.45
N ASP A 93 -6.95 -5.46 20.65
CA ASP A 93 -6.41 -5.95 21.92
C ASP A 93 -5.09 -5.28 22.32
N LEU A 94 -4.42 -4.59 21.39
CA LEU A 94 -3.13 -3.95 21.62
C LEU A 94 -3.27 -2.45 21.86
N ASP A 95 -2.28 -1.88 22.54
CA ASP A 95 -2.18 -0.44 22.69
C ASP A 95 -1.93 0.22 21.32
N SER A 96 -2.68 1.29 21.05
CA SER A 96 -2.58 2.08 19.83
C SER A 96 -1.19 2.68 19.64
N GLU A 97 -0.49 3.04 20.72
CA GLU A 97 0.89 3.54 20.65
C GLU A 97 1.87 2.46 20.18
N LEU A 98 1.69 1.21 20.64
CA LEU A 98 2.52 0.09 20.22
C LEU A 98 2.32 -0.24 18.73
N VAL A 99 1.07 -0.20 18.26
CA VAL A 99 0.76 -0.40 16.83
C VAL A 99 1.38 0.72 15.99
N ALA A 100 1.25 1.98 16.40
CA ALA A 100 1.86 3.12 15.72
C ALA A 100 3.39 3.00 15.68
N HIS A 101 4.03 2.67 16.80
CA HIS A 101 5.47 2.45 16.89
C HIS A 101 5.95 1.32 15.96
N SER A 102 5.18 0.22 15.89
CA SER A 102 5.47 -0.89 14.97
C SER A 102 5.40 -0.46 13.50
N LEU A 103 4.41 0.38 13.15
CA LEU A 103 4.30 0.95 11.81
C LEU A 103 5.45 1.90 11.48
N ASP A 104 5.87 2.73 12.43
CA ASP A 104 7.00 3.65 12.26
C ASP A 104 8.30 2.89 12.01
N LYS A 105 8.55 1.80 12.74
CA LYS A 105 9.68 0.88 12.48
C LYS A 105 9.62 0.30 11.07
N LEU A 106 8.48 -0.26 10.68
CA LEU A 106 8.29 -0.82 9.34
C LEU A 106 8.50 0.21 8.23
N HIS A 107 8.07 1.45 8.46
CA HIS A 107 8.27 2.55 7.51
C HIS A 107 9.74 2.99 7.44
N ALA A 108 10.42 3.09 8.59
CA ALA A 108 11.85 3.40 8.67
C ALA A 108 12.69 2.34 7.93
N MET A 109 12.34 1.06 8.08
CA MET A 109 12.99 -0.06 7.41
C MET A 109 12.58 -0.22 5.92
N LYS A 110 11.72 0.65 5.39
CA LYS A 110 11.21 0.62 4.00
C LYS A 110 10.37 -0.61 3.65
N VAL A 111 9.80 -1.27 4.66
CA VAL A 111 8.88 -2.41 4.50
C VAL A 111 7.49 -1.93 4.13
N ILE A 112 7.06 -0.75 4.61
CA ILE A 112 5.78 -0.13 4.25
C ILE A 112 5.97 1.29 3.74
N GLU A 113 5.00 1.76 2.95
CA GLU A 113 4.94 3.11 2.39
C GLU A 113 3.50 3.63 2.44
N LEU A 114 3.32 4.88 2.87
CA LEU A 114 2.02 5.54 2.85
C LEU A 114 1.68 6.02 1.42
N LEU A 115 0.47 5.68 0.93
CA LEU A 115 -0.06 6.04 -0.38
C LEU A 115 -0.91 7.31 -0.38
#